data_AF-A0AAJ6QUD3-F1
#
_entry.id   AF-A0AAJ6QUD3-F1
#
_cell.length_a   1.000
_cell.length_b   1.000
_cell.length_c   1.000
_cell.angle_alpha   90.00
_cell.angle_beta   90.00
_cell.angle_gamma   90.00
#
_symmetry.space_group_name_H-M   'P 1'
#
loop_
_entity.id
_entity.type
_entity.pdbx_description
1 polymer ?
#
loop_
_entity_poly.entity_id
_entity_poly.type
_entity_poly.pdbx_seq_one_letter_code
_entity_poly.pdbx_strand_id
1 'polypeptide(L)'
;MTKNSGGDLAMLFFVISFRRGNASRRGSMEYLSTVEQRQIHEILGDFFRYRLSLRGTEWTSPVEPEVSPDNAEICATLRALSDHFHAGCQEALAELAERCLLVDNLTLRTVEDGFHTSMNELMSERGVSWERIVVAFTYAVETAARLPTQDPINTVYNWTTAFTARTLMPWIRENHGWASVLGDVSSEAPKSNFYRNIFGVAGIALGAIVVGAILTNKS
;
A
#
# COMPACT_ATOMS: atom_id res chain seq x y z
N MET A 1 21.30 -34.92 -14.46
CA MET A 1 20.20 -34.26 -15.20
C MET A 1 19.48 -33.35 -14.23
N THR A 2 19.98 -32.13 -13.98
CA THR A 2 19.75 -30.86 -14.71
C THR A 2 18.36 -30.24 -14.53
N LYS A 3 18.38 -29.19 -13.68
CA LYS A 3 17.66 -27.91 -13.74
C LYS A 3 16.14 -27.89 -13.60
N ASN A 4 15.74 -27.63 -12.36
CA ASN A 4 14.64 -26.75 -12.01
C ASN A 4 15.16 -25.29 -12.06
N SER A 5 14.80 -24.46 -13.05
CA SER A 5 15.17 -23.03 -13.08
C SER A 5 14.13 -22.14 -13.78
N GLY A 6 12.84 -22.49 -13.70
CA GLY A 6 11.76 -21.70 -14.31
C GLY A 6 11.19 -20.59 -13.41
N GLY A 7 11.13 -20.81 -12.09
CA GLY A 7 10.46 -19.87 -11.17
C GLY A 7 11.33 -18.70 -10.69
N ASP A 8 12.64 -18.90 -10.60
CA ASP A 8 13.56 -17.94 -9.97
C ASP A 8 13.85 -16.73 -10.87
N LEU A 9 13.86 -16.94 -12.19
CA LEU A 9 14.05 -15.89 -13.17
C LEU A 9 12.84 -14.96 -13.28
N ALA A 10 11.60 -15.43 -13.08
CA ALA A 10 10.42 -14.58 -13.12
C ALA A 10 10.39 -13.59 -11.94
N MET A 11 10.77 -14.03 -10.74
CA MET A 11 10.95 -13.16 -9.57
C MET A 11 12.11 -12.19 -9.75
N LEU A 12 13.24 -12.65 -10.29
CA LEU A 12 14.38 -11.77 -10.61
C LEU A 12 14.03 -10.75 -11.70
N PHE A 13 13.26 -11.11 -12.72
CA PHE A 13 12.78 -10.15 -13.74
C PHE A 13 11.78 -9.15 -13.17
N PHE A 14 10.94 -9.54 -12.21
CA PHE A 14 10.04 -8.62 -11.52
C PHE A 14 10.83 -7.63 -10.66
N VAL A 15 11.75 -8.11 -9.84
CA VAL A 15 12.59 -7.27 -8.96
C VAL A 15 13.55 -6.38 -9.76
N ILE A 16 14.16 -6.90 -10.85
CA ILE A 16 15.11 -6.15 -11.68
C ILE A 16 14.41 -5.16 -12.61
N SER A 17 13.24 -5.50 -13.18
CA SER A 17 12.44 -4.54 -13.97
C SER A 17 11.91 -3.41 -13.08
N PHE A 18 11.57 -3.72 -11.82
CA PHE A 18 11.05 -2.71 -10.90
C PHE A 18 12.14 -1.76 -10.38
N ARG A 19 13.37 -2.24 -10.18
CA ARG A 19 14.53 -1.37 -9.85
C ARG A 19 14.93 -0.42 -10.99
N ARG A 20 14.41 -0.62 -12.20
CA ARG A 20 14.75 0.15 -13.41
C ARG A 20 13.60 1.02 -13.94
N GLY A 21 12.48 1.11 -13.22
CA GLY A 21 11.28 1.86 -13.60
C GLY A 21 11.22 3.29 -13.07
N ASN A 22 12.27 4.10 -13.28
CA ASN A 22 12.22 5.56 -13.10
C ASN A 22 11.46 6.23 -14.27
N ALA A 23 10.23 5.81 -14.51
CA ALA A 23 9.35 6.40 -15.52
C ALA A 23 8.41 7.42 -14.86
N SER A 24 8.71 8.69 -15.12
CA SER A 24 7.94 9.92 -14.90
C SER A 24 6.70 9.82 -14.00
N ARG A 25 6.79 10.46 -12.83
CA ARG A 25 5.75 10.59 -11.78
C ARG A 25 4.42 11.21 -12.24
N ARG A 26 4.32 11.63 -13.52
CA ARG A 26 3.12 12.24 -14.12
C ARG A 26 2.32 11.27 -15.01
N GLY A 27 2.86 10.10 -15.34
CA GLY A 27 2.24 9.13 -16.27
C GLY A 27 1.57 7.91 -15.64
N SER A 28 1.40 7.86 -14.31
CA SER A 28 0.81 6.68 -13.64
C SER A 28 -0.70 6.53 -13.84
N MET A 29 -1.40 7.57 -14.28
CA MET A 29 -2.84 7.50 -14.53
C MET A 29 -3.17 7.47 -16.03
N GLU A 30 -2.22 7.80 -16.89
CA GLU A 30 -2.43 7.98 -18.34
C GLU A 30 -2.89 6.70 -19.07
N TYR A 31 -2.68 5.52 -18.48
CA TYR A 31 -3.12 4.23 -19.02
C TYR A 31 -4.41 3.69 -18.38
N LEU A 32 -4.99 4.44 -17.44
CA LEU A 32 -6.29 4.12 -16.83
C LEU A 32 -7.40 4.87 -17.55
N SER A 33 -8.58 4.26 -17.63
CA SER A 33 -9.78 4.98 -18.08
C SER A 33 -10.16 6.09 -17.10
N THR A 34 -10.88 7.12 -17.56
CA THR A 34 -11.36 8.21 -16.70
C THR A 34 -12.24 7.71 -15.56
N VAL A 35 -12.97 6.61 -15.78
CA VAL A 35 -13.78 5.94 -14.75
C VAL A 35 -12.90 5.37 -13.65
N GLU A 36 -11.82 4.67 -14.01
CA GLU A 36 -10.90 4.06 -13.04
C GLU A 36 -10.10 5.10 -12.28
N GLN A 37 -9.65 6.16 -12.94
CA GLN A 37 -8.95 7.27 -12.27
C GLN A 37 -9.82 7.90 -11.18
N ARG A 38 -11.07 8.22 -11.52
CA ARG A 38 -12.08 8.74 -10.58
C ARG A 38 -12.35 7.75 -9.46
N GLN A 39 -12.61 6.48 -9.78
CA GLN A 39 -12.89 5.47 -8.76
C GLN A 39 -11.74 5.30 -7.75
N ILE A 40 -10.48 5.36 -8.20
CA ILE A 40 -9.32 5.36 -7.28
C ILE A 40 -9.36 6.57 -6.36
N HIS A 41 -9.63 7.77 -6.89
CA HIS A 41 -9.68 9.00 -6.11
C HIS A 41 -10.81 9.03 -5.10
N GLU A 42 -12.02 8.61 -5.48
CA GLU A 42 -13.18 8.47 -4.60
C GLU A 42 -12.89 7.49 -3.45
N ILE A 43 -12.40 6.29 -3.77
CA ILE A 43 -12.16 5.24 -2.78
C ILE A 43 -11.01 5.60 -1.83
N LEU A 44 -9.85 6.00 -2.35
CA LEU A 44 -8.72 6.39 -1.51
C LEU A 44 -9.02 7.66 -0.72
N GLY A 45 -9.75 8.61 -1.31
CA GLY A 45 -10.16 9.85 -0.67
C GLY A 45 -11.07 9.58 0.53
N ASP A 46 -12.09 8.73 0.38
CA ASP A 46 -12.94 8.28 1.48
C ASP A 46 -12.13 7.57 2.56
N PHE A 47 -11.28 6.62 2.17
CA PHE A 47 -10.50 5.81 3.10
C PHE A 47 -9.54 6.67 3.95
N PHE A 48 -8.78 7.57 3.31
CA PHE A 48 -7.88 8.48 4.03
C PHE A 48 -8.65 9.38 4.98
N ARG A 49 -9.74 10.01 4.51
CA ARG A 49 -10.60 10.88 5.33
C ARG A 49 -11.12 10.16 6.56
N TYR A 50 -11.63 8.94 6.38
CA TYR A 50 -12.14 8.12 7.48
C TYR A 50 -11.05 7.75 8.50
N ARG A 51 -9.90 7.23 8.05
CA ARG A 51 -8.84 6.79 8.97
C ARG A 51 -8.17 7.97 9.69
N LEU A 52 -8.10 9.14 9.05
CA LEU A 52 -7.61 10.37 9.68
C LEU A 52 -8.61 10.92 10.70
N SER A 53 -9.92 10.85 10.44
CA SER A 53 -10.93 11.32 11.39
C SER A 53 -10.95 10.49 12.68
N LEU A 54 -10.67 9.18 12.60
CA LEU A 54 -10.44 8.33 13.79
C LEU A 54 -9.27 8.80 14.66
N ARG A 55 -8.35 9.60 14.10
CA ARG A 55 -7.20 10.19 14.80
C ARG A 55 -7.47 11.63 15.26
N GLY A 56 -8.67 12.16 15.03
CA GLY A 56 -8.98 13.56 15.28
C GLY A 56 -8.41 14.53 14.23
N THR A 57 -7.94 14.02 13.09
CA THR A 57 -7.42 14.84 11.98
C THR A 57 -8.47 14.95 10.89
N GLU A 58 -8.95 16.17 10.64
CA GLU A 58 -9.80 16.44 9.49
C GLU A 58 -8.95 16.62 8.23
N TRP A 59 -9.35 15.97 7.15
CA TRP A 59 -8.70 16.09 5.84
C TRP A 59 -9.72 15.93 4.71
N THR A 60 -9.50 16.67 3.63
CA THR A 60 -10.30 16.60 2.41
C THR A 60 -9.40 16.31 1.22
N SER A 61 -9.82 15.38 0.37
CA SER A 61 -9.09 15.01 -0.85
C SER A 61 -8.92 16.21 -1.78
N PRO A 62 -7.74 16.38 -2.42
CA PRO A 62 -7.48 17.46 -3.34
C PRO A 62 -8.20 17.33 -4.69
N VAL A 63 -8.71 16.14 -5.03
CA VAL A 63 -9.25 15.85 -6.37
C VAL A 63 -10.77 15.73 -6.35
N GLU A 64 -11.34 14.92 -5.45
CA GLU A 64 -12.78 14.65 -5.42
C GLU A 64 -13.27 14.50 -3.97
N PRO A 65 -14.17 15.37 -3.50
CA PRO A 65 -14.66 15.31 -2.13
C PRO A 65 -15.77 14.26 -1.94
N GLU A 66 -16.55 13.98 -2.97
CA GLU A 66 -17.77 13.17 -2.89
C GLU A 66 -17.59 11.78 -3.50
N VAL A 67 -18.12 10.77 -2.80
CA VAL A 67 -18.13 9.38 -3.25
C VAL A 67 -19.41 9.16 -4.04
N SER A 68 -19.31 8.60 -5.25
CA SER A 68 -20.49 8.24 -6.03
C SER A 68 -21.32 7.16 -5.32
N PRO A 69 -22.65 7.13 -5.53
CA PRO A 69 -23.51 6.10 -4.92
C PRO A 69 -23.03 4.67 -5.19
N ASP A 70 -22.49 4.42 -6.38
CA ASP A 70 -21.98 3.11 -6.81
C ASP A 70 -20.74 2.66 -6.00
N ASN A 71 -19.95 3.61 -5.50
CA ASN A 71 -18.75 3.33 -4.71
C ASN A 71 -18.98 3.40 -3.19
N ALA A 72 -20.15 3.87 -2.73
CA ALA A 72 -20.42 4.07 -1.31
C ALA A 72 -20.33 2.78 -0.50
N GLU A 73 -20.89 1.68 -1.02
CA GLU A 73 -20.87 0.37 -0.36
C GLU A 73 -19.47 -0.25 -0.34
N ILE A 74 -18.71 -0.07 -1.42
CA ILE A 74 -17.29 -0.48 -1.53
C ILE A 74 -16.48 0.24 -0.45
N CYS A 75 -16.64 1.56 -0.35
CA CYS A 75 -15.96 2.37 0.64
C CYS A 75 -16.31 1.93 2.07
N ALA A 76 -17.59 1.72 2.37
CA ALA A 76 -18.03 1.23 3.67
C ALA A 76 -17.43 -0.14 4.02
N THR A 77 -17.33 -1.04 3.04
CA THR A 77 -16.75 -2.37 3.21
C THR A 77 -15.24 -2.32 3.50
N LEU A 78 -14.50 -1.48 2.76
CA LEU A 78 -13.06 -1.28 3.01
C LEU A 78 -12.81 -0.67 4.40
N ARG A 79 -13.67 0.25 4.85
CA ARG A 79 -13.62 0.82 6.22
C ARG A 79 -13.85 -0.26 7.27
N ALA A 80 -14.91 -1.05 7.13
CA ALA A 80 -15.23 -2.14 8.05
C ALA A 80 -14.11 -3.19 8.13
N LEU A 81 -13.53 -3.55 6.98
CA LEU A 81 -12.33 -4.39 6.93
C LEU A 81 -11.18 -3.75 7.73
N SER A 82 -10.93 -2.45 7.52
CA SER A 82 -9.87 -1.71 8.22
C SER A 82 -10.07 -1.66 9.73
N ASP A 83 -11.31 -1.57 10.19
CA ASP A 83 -11.65 -1.53 11.62
C ASP A 83 -11.41 -2.89 12.26
N HIS A 84 -11.74 -3.97 11.54
CA HIS A 84 -11.44 -5.34 11.96
C HIS A 84 -9.93 -5.56 12.12
N PHE A 85 -9.11 -4.92 11.28
CA PHE A 85 -7.64 -4.96 11.36
C PHE A 85 -7.05 -4.14 12.52
N HIS A 86 -7.75 -3.10 12.97
CA HIS A 86 -7.17 -2.13 13.89
C HIS A 86 -6.88 -2.70 15.29
N ALA A 87 -7.69 -3.64 15.77
CA ALA A 87 -7.64 -4.15 17.15
C ALA A 87 -6.37 -4.96 17.50
N GLY A 88 -5.57 -5.41 16.52
CA GLY A 88 -4.40 -6.27 16.77
C GLY A 88 -3.11 -5.88 16.04
N CYS A 89 -3.13 -4.86 15.19
CA CYS A 89 -2.01 -4.54 14.28
C CYS A 89 -1.55 -3.07 14.30
N GLN A 90 -2.18 -2.22 15.13
CA GLN A 90 -1.86 -0.80 15.20
C GLN A 90 -0.40 -0.54 15.58
N GLU A 91 0.14 -1.27 16.56
CA GLU A 91 1.52 -1.11 17.03
C GLU A 91 2.53 -1.52 15.96
N ALA A 92 2.32 -2.67 15.31
CA ALA A 92 3.18 -3.12 14.21
C ALA A 92 3.17 -2.14 13.02
N LEU A 93 2.01 -1.60 12.65
CA LEU A 93 1.90 -0.60 11.59
C LEU A 93 2.58 0.73 11.95
N ALA A 94 2.46 1.15 13.21
CA ALA A 94 3.15 2.33 13.73
C ALA A 94 4.68 2.14 13.66
N GLU A 95 5.19 0.98 14.09
CA GLU A 95 6.61 0.66 13.99
C GLU A 95 7.10 0.68 12.54
N LEU A 96 6.33 0.13 11.59
CA LEU A 96 6.71 0.15 10.17
C LEU A 96 6.78 1.57 9.63
N ALA A 97 5.78 2.41 9.95
CA ALA A 97 5.78 3.81 9.56
C ALA A 97 6.99 4.56 10.14
N GLU A 98 7.32 4.34 11.42
CA GLU A 98 8.48 4.94 12.07
C GLU A 98 9.80 4.47 11.45
N ARG A 99 9.96 3.18 11.13
CA ARG A 99 11.17 2.65 10.50
C ARG A 99 11.42 3.25 9.11
N CYS A 100 10.38 3.53 8.34
CA CYS A 100 10.52 4.25 7.07
C CYS A 100 11.05 5.68 7.26
N LEU A 101 10.87 6.25 8.43
CA LEU A 101 11.29 7.61 8.79
C LEU A 101 12.67 7.66 9.48
N LEU A 102 13.23 6.53 9.90
CA LEU A 102 14.52 6.42 10.59
C LEU A 102 15.74 6.33 9.65
N VAL A 103 15.57 6.47 8.34
CA VAL A 103 16.70 6.36 7.40
C VAL A 103 17.62 7.59 7.55
N ASP A 104 18.86 7.35 7.98
CA ASP A 104 19.92 8.36 8.10
C ASP A 104 20.03 9.16 6.78
N ASN A 105 19.83 10.48 6.87
CA ASN A 105 19.60 11.42 5.76
C ASN A 105 18.16 11.42 5.20
N LEU A 106 17.22 11.91 6.03
CA LEU A 106 15.81 12.23 5.71
C LEU A 106 15.68 13.18 4.50
N THR A 107 15.88 12.66 3.29
CA THR A 107 15.35 13.28 2.09
C THR A 107 13.98 12.67 1.81
N LEU A 108 13.03 13.48 1.36
CA LEU A 108 11.68 13.02 1.01
C LEU A 108 11.71 11.83 0.03
N ARG A 109 12.72 11.80 -0.85
CA ARG A 109 12.94 10.72 -1.81
C ARG A 109 13.26 9.39 -1.12
N THR A 110 14.11 9.40 -0.08
CA THR A 110 14.47 8.20 0.66
C THR A 110 13.25 7.60 1.36
N VAL A 111 12.38 8.44 1.91
CA VAL A 111 11.14 8.00 2.57
C VAL A 111 10.13 7.46 1.57
N GLU A 112 10.00 8.09 0.40
CA GLU A 112 9.17 7.61 -0.71
C GLU A 112 9.62 6.22 -1.20
N ASP A 113 10.94 6.02 -1.36
CA ASP A 113 11.51 4.73 -1.77
C ASP A 113 11.23 3.63 -0.72
N GLY A 114 11.38 3.95 0.57
CA GLY A 114 11.06 3.04 1.68
C GLY A 114 9.57 2.70 1.77
N PHE A 115 8.70 3.69 1.56
CA PHE A 115 7.25 3.51 1.48
C PHE A 115 6.87 2.53 0.36
N HIS A 116 7.35 2.77 -0.86
CA HIS A 116 7.05 1.89 -1.99
C HIS A 116 7.62 0.48 -1.81
N THR A 117 8.79 0.35 -1.20
CA THR A 117 9.38 -0.96 -0.90
C THR A 117 8.47 -1.75 0.04
N SER A 118 8.02 -1.14 1.14
CA SER A 118 7.10 -1.77 2.10
C SER A 118 5.78 -2.18 1.44
N MET A 119 5.21 -1.32 0.60
CA MET A 119 3.98 -1.60 -0.15
C MET A 119 4.16 -2.78 -1.12
N ASN A 120 5.31 -2.88 -1.79
CA ASN A 120 5.60 -3.98 -2.71
C ASN A 120 5.82 -5.31 -1.98
N GLU A 121 6.54 -5.31 -0.85
CA GLU A 121 6.75 -6.51 -0.04
C GLU A 121 5.42 -7.07 0.46
N LEU A 122 4.52 -6.20 0.89
CA LEU A 122 3.16 -6.57 1.28
C LEU A 122 2.39 -7.29 0.16
N MET A 123 2.74 -7.08 -1.12
CA MET A 123 2.09 -7.74 -2.26
C MET A 123 2.87 -8.94 -2.81
N SER A 124 4.17 -9.07 -2.51
CA SER A 124 5.07 -9.98 -3.23
C SER A 124 5.05 -11.44 -2.74
N GLU A 125 4.87 -11.68 -1.44
CA GLU A 125 5.09 -13.03 -0.88
C GLU A 125 3.97 -14.03 -1.15
N ARG A 126 2.73 -13.57 -1.21
CA ARG A 126 1.53 -14.42 -1.39
C ARG A 126 0.57 -13.89 -2.45
N GLY A 127 0.98 -12.87 -3.19
CA GLY A 127 0.14 -12.14 -4.12
C GLY A 127 -0.74 -11.09 -3.44
N VAL A 128 -1.50 -10.38 -4.27
CA VAL A 128 -2.44 -9.34 -3.87
C VAL A 128 -3.74 -9.97 -3.37
N SER A 129 -4.31 -9.43 -2.30
CA SER A 129 -5.66 -9.75 -1.78
C SER A 129 -6.31 -8.48 -1.23
N TRP A 130 -7.63 -8.47 -1.08
CA TRP A 130 -8.35 -7.30 -0.54
C TRP A 130 -7.89 -6.91 0.87
N GLU A 131 -7.61 -7.89 1.73
CA GLU A 131 -7.10 -7.64 3.07
C GLU A 131 -5.70 -7.01 3.02
N ARG A 132 -4.83 -7.47 2.12
CA ARG A 132 -3.50 -6.85 1.92
C ARG A 132 -3.63 -5.43 1.39
N ILE A 133 -4.56 -5.18 0.47
CA ILE A 133 -4.84 -3.82 -0.04
C ILE A 133 -5.27 -2.90 1.11
N VAL A 134 -6.19 -3.34 1.97
CA VAL A 134 -6.64 -2.53 3.12
C VAL A 134 -5.52 -2.30 4.13
N VAL A 135 -4.66 -3.29 4.39
CA VAL A 135 -3.46 -3.11 5.22
C VAL A 135 -2.52 -2.09 4.59
N ALA A 136 -2.32 -2.13 3.27
CA ALA A 136 -1.49 -1.18 2.54
C ALA A 136 -2.00 0.26 2.67
N PHE A 137 -3.30 0.46 2.50
CA PHE A 137 -3.93 1.78 2.65
C PHE A 137 -3.86 2.28 4.09
N THR A 138 -4.03 1.37 5.06
CA THR A 138 -3.88 1.70 6.47
C THR A 138 -2.44 2.16 6.77
N TYR A 139 -1.45 1.40 6.32
CA TYR A 139 -0.03 1.76 6.43
C TYR A 139 0.28 3.12 5.79
N ALA A 140 -0.34 3.44 4.65
CA ALA A 140 -0.19 4.75 4.03
C ALA A 140 -0.71 5.89 4.92
N VAL A 141 -1.88 5.73 5.54
CA VAL A 141 -2.39 6.74 6.48
C VAL A 141 -1.51 6.84 7.74
N GLU A 142 -0.98 5.73 8.25
CA GLU A 142 -0.03 5.72 9.37
C GLU A 142 1.28 6.47 9.04
N THR A 143 1.74 6.33 7.79
CA THR A 143 2.92 7.01 7.27
C THR A 143 2.64 8.51 7.11
N ALA A 144 1.49 8.87 6.55
CA ALA A 144 1.05 10.26 6.41
C ALA A 144 0.99 11.00 7.76
N ALA A 145 0.56 10.32 8.83
CA ALA A 145 0.46 10.91 10.16
C ALA A 145 1.83 11.21 10.81
N ARG A 146 2.92 10.61 10.32
CA ARG A 146 4.27 10.71 10.92
C ARG A 146 5.30 11.37 10.02
N LEU A 147 4.99 11.56 8.74
CA LEU A 147 5.90 12.12 7.75
C LEU A 147 6.22 13.60 8.07
N PRO A 148 7.49 13.99 8.25
CA PRO A 148 7.87 15.36 8.61
C PRO A 148 7.98 16.27 7.37
N THR A 149 6.86 16.55 6.70
CA THR A 149 6.79 17.51 5.58
C THR A 149 5.72 18.57 5.82
N GLN A 150 5.69 19.62 4.97
CA GLN A 150 4.67 20.67 5.06
C GLN A 150 3.27 20.20 4.69
N ASP A 151 3.16 19.15 3.86
CA ASP A 151 1.88 18.59 3.42
C ASP A 151 1.96 17.05 3.33
N PRO A 152 2.06 16.37 4.48
CA PRO A 152 2.37 14.95 4.53
C PRO A 152 1.23 14.08 4.03
N ILE A 153 -0.02 14.50 4.29
CA ILE A 153 -1.20 13.74 3.90
C ILE A 153 -1.35 13.72 2.38
N ASN A 154 -1.30 14.88 1.71
CA ASN A 154 -1.43 14.90 0.25
C ASN A 154 -0.22 14.25 -0.43
N THR A 155 0.97 14.35 0.17
CA THR A 155 2.18 13.68 -0.35
C THR A 155 1.99 12.16 -0.39
N VAL A 156 1.61 11.55 0.73
CA VAL A 156 1.41 10.09 0.80
C VAL A 156 0.16 9.64 0.06
N TYR A 157 -0.90 10.45 0.03
CA TYR A 157 -2.08 10.21 -0.79
C TYR A 157 -1.72 10.08 -2.28
N ASN A 158 -0.86 10.97 -2.79
CA ASN A 158 -0.37 10.91 -4.16
C ASN A 158 0.46 9.65 -4.44
N TRP A 159 1.37 9.28 -3.52
CA TRP A 159 2.14 8.03 -3.64
C TRP A 159 1.25 6.80 -3.67
N THR A 160 0.22 6.77 -2.81
CA THR A 160 -0.75 5.67 -2.70
C THR A 160 -1.62 5.58 -3.94
N THR A 161 -2.05 6.71 -4.47
CA THR A 161 -2.80 6.81 -5.74
C THR A 161 -1.98 6.25 -6.90
N ALA A 162 -0.72 6.68 -7.01
CA ALA A 162 0.18 6.19 -8.06
C ALA A 162 0.48 4.69 -7.92
N PHE A 163 0.68 4.19 -6.70
CA PHE A 163 0.86 2.76 -6.43
C PHE A 163 -0.39 1.95 -6.79
N THR A 164 -1.57 2.43 -6.41
CA THR A 164 -2.84 1.77 -6.73
C THR A 164 -3.02 1.67 -8.25
N ALA A 165 -2.79 2.77 -8.95
CA ALA A 165 -2.88 2.83 -10.39
C ALA A 165 -1.89 1.88 -11.11
N ARG A 166 -0.65 1.77 -10.62
CA ARG A 166 0.42 0.96 -11.25
C ARG A 166 0.36 -0.51 -10.90
N THR A 167 0.14 -0.80 -9.63
CA THR A 167 0.37 -2.14 -9.07
C THR A 167 -0.93 -2.86 -8.78
N LEU A 168 -1.94 -2.16 -8.25
CA LEU A 168 -3.17 -2.80 -7.80
C LEU A 168 -4.22 -2.92 -8.91
N MET A 169 -4.36 -1.90 -9.75
CA MET A 169 -5.38 -1.90 -10.81
C MET A 169 -5.33 -3.11 -11.76
N PRO A 170 -4.17 -3.62 -12.20
CA PRO A 170 -4.11 -4.85 -12.99
C PRO A 170 -4.80 -6.03 -12.28
N TRP A 171 -4.46 -6.28 -11.02
CA TRP A 171 -5.06 -7.34 -10.23
C TRP A 171 -6.55 -7.08 -9.96
N ILE A 172 -6.93 -5.84 -9.66
CA ILE A 172 -8.34 -5.48 -9.40
C ILE A 172 -9.20 -5.77 -10.64
N ARG A 173 -8.72 -5.46 -11.85
CA ARG A 173 -9.43 -5.78 -13.10
C ARG A 173 -9.59 -7.28 -13.28
N GLU A 174 -8.55 -8.05 -13.01
CA GLU A 174 -8.57 -9.51 -13.09
C GLU A 174 -9.52 -10.13 -12.05
N ASN A 175 -9.72 -9.47 -10.92
CA ASN A 175 -10.61 -9.89 -9.83
C ASN A 175 -11.97 -9.18 -9.90
N HIS A 176 -12.51 -8.98 -11.10
CA HIS A 176 -13.86 -8.44 -11.33
C HIS A 176 -14.12 -7.00 -10.83
N GLY A 177 -13.06 -6.20 -10.68
CA GLY A 177 -13.15 -4.80 -10.28
C GLY A 177 -13.35 -4.62 -8.77
N TRP A 178 -13.50 -3.37 -8.35
CA TRP A 178 -13.65 -3.01 -6.93
C TRP A 178 -14.89 -3.61 -6.25
N ALA A 179 -15.94 -3.92 -7.03
CA ALA A 179 -17.17 -4.50 -6.49
C ALA A 179 -17.00 -5.91 -5.93
N SER A 180 -15.94 -6.66 -6.32
CA SER A 180 -15.73 -8.02 -5.81
C SER A 180 -15.37 -8.06 -4.33
N VAL A 181 -14.88 -6.96 -3.75
CA VAL A 181 -14.64 -6.86 -2.30
C VAL A 181 -15.92 -7.13 -1.50
N LEU A 182 -17.09 -6.77 -2.03
CA LEU A 182 -18.37 -6.99 -1.37
C LEU A 182 -18.70 -8.48 -1.22
N GLY A 183 -18.28 -9.31 -2.18
CA GLY A 183 -18.47 -10.75 -2.15
C GLY A 183 -17.48 -11.47 -1.25
N ASP A 184 -16.21 -11.05 -1.26
CA ASP A 184 -15.14 -11.70 -0.51
C ASP A 184 -15.30 -11.53 1.01
N VAL A 185 -15.71 -10.33 1.45
CA VAL A 185 -15.93 -10.00 2.88
C VAL A 185 -17.10 -10.76 3.48
N SER A 186 -18.11 -11.11 2.67
CA SER A 186 -19.24 -11.92 3.13
C SER A 186 -18.89 -13.39 3.34
N SER A 187 -17.76 -13.89 2.80
CA SER A 187 -17.45 -15.32 2.78
C SER A 187 -16.44 -15.77 3.83
N GLU A 188 -15.54 -14.92 4.30
CA GLU A 188 -14.53 -15.29 5.31
C GLU A 188 -14.34 -14.23 6.39
N ALA A 189 -14.67 -14.57 7.64
CA ALA A 189 -14.15 -13.83 8.79
C ALA A 189 -12.61 -13.87 8.76
N PRO A 190 -11.90 -12.75 8.95
CA PRO A 190 -10.44 -12.72 8.91
C PRO A 190 -9.82 -13.68 9.93
N LYS A 191 -9.18 -14.74 9.44
CA LYS A 191 -8.55 -15.76 10.28
C LYS A 191 -7.40 -15.11 11.06
N SER A 192 -7.37 -15.20 12.40
CA SER A 192 -6.33 -14.59 13.26
C SER A 192 -4.88 -14.93 12.85
N ASN A 193 -4.67 -16.05 12.14
CA ASN A 193 -3.38 -16.45 11.57
C ASN A 193 -2.90 -15.54 10.43
N PHE A 194 -3.78 -14.81 9.76
CA PHE A 194 -3.46 -13.90 8.67
C PHE A 194 -2.57 -12.75 9.14
N TYR A 195 -2.89 -12.13 10.29
CA TYR A 195 -2.12 -11.03 10.87
C TYR A 195 -0.73 -11.47 11.32
N ARG A 196 -0.66 -12.64 11.96
CA ARG A 196 0.62 -13.25 12.33
C ARG A 196 1.48 -13.55 11.10
N ASN A 197 0.88 -13.86 9.96
CA ASN A 197 1.60 -14.13 8.71
C ASN A 197 2.00 -12.85 7.97
N ILE A 198 1.16 -11.81 7.94
CA ILE A 198 1.54 -10.52 7.33
C ILE A 198 2.69 -9.91 8.12
N PHE A 199 2.57 -9.75 9.43
CA PHE A 199 3.60 -9.06 10.22
C PHE A 199 4.73 -10.00 10.66
N GLY A 200 4.51 -11.31 10.72
CA GLY A 200 5.58 -12.28 10.99
C GLY A 200 6.54 -12.46 9.82
N VAL A 201 6.09 -12.23 8.57
CA VAL A 201 6.96 -12.30 7.39
C VAL A 201 7.37 -10.89 6.92
N ALA A 202 6.48 -9.89 6.93
CA ALA A 202 6.88 -8.49 6.72
C ALA A 202 7.80 -7.97 7.83
N GLY A 203 7.72 -8.48 9.07
CA GLY A 203 8.70 -8.20 10.12
C GLY A 203 10.10 -8.77 9.83
N ILE A 204 10.21 -9.83 9.01
CA ILE A 204 11.49 -10.39 8.54
C ILE A 204 11.98 -9.63 7.29
N ALA A 205 11.09 -9.29 6.35
CA ALA A 205 11.43 -8.52 5.14
C ALA A 205 11.83 -7.07 5.47
N LEU A 206 11.04 -6.38 6.30
CA LEU A 206 11.34 -5.03 6.80
C LEU A 206 12.46 -5.02 7.85
N GLY A 207 12.81 -6.18 8.40
CA GLY A 207 14.01 -6.38 9.23
C GLY A 207 15.31 -6.54 8.44
N ALA A 208 15.25 -6.97 7.18
CA ALA A 208 16.44 -7.21 6.36
C ALA A 208 16.93 -5.96 5.61
N ILE A 209 16.07 -4.97 5.35
CA ILE A 209 16.44 -3.81 4.52
C ILE A 209 17.38 -2.82 5.21
N VAL A 210 17.42 -2.77 6.55
CA VAL A 210 18.33 -1.82 7.25
C VAL A 210 19.75 -2.39 7.45
N VAL A 211 19.95 -3.71 7.39
CA VAL A 211 21.32 -4.28 7.54
C VAL A 211 22.09 -4.28 6.21
N GLY A 212 21.39 -4.32 5.07
CA GLY A 212 22.03 -4.37 3.74
C GLY A 212 22.69 -3.08 3.27
N ALA A 213 22.33 -1.91 3.83
CA ALA A 213 22.85 -0.61 3.40
C ALA A 213 24.03 -0.09 4.25
N ILE A 214 24.39 -0.78 5.35
CA ILE A 214 25.43 -0.31 6.30
C ILE A 214 26.75 -1.09 6.19
N LEU A 215 26.85 -2.16 5.38
CA LEU A 215 28.10 -2.93 5.21
C LEU A 215 28.82 -2.80 3.87
N THR A 216 28.47 -1.85 3.00
CA THR A 216 29.28 -1.55 1.80
C THR A 216 29.91 -0.17 1.86
N ASN A 217 30.68 0.11 2.91
CA ASN A 217 31.76 1.08 2.80
C ASN A 217 32.95 0.67 3.67
N LYS A 218 33.78 -0.21 3.11
CA LYS A 218 35.20 -0.34 3.41
C LYS A 218 35.90 -1.02 2.23
N SER A 219 36.37 -0.21 1.28
CA SER A 219 37.73 -0.30 0.73
C SER A 219 38.00 0.92 -0.14
#